data_AF-A0A7V3NCM3-F1
#
_entry.id   AF-A0A7V3NCM3-F1
#
_cell.length_a   1.000
_cell.length_b   1.000
_cell.length_c   1.000
_cell.angle_alpha   90.00
_cell.angle_beta   90.00
_cell.angle_gamma   90.00
#
_symmetry.space_group_name_H-M   'P 1'
#
loop_
_entity.id
_entity.type
_entity.pdbx_description
1 polymer ?
#
loop_
_entity_poly.entity_id
_entity_poly.type
_entity_poly.pdbx_seq_one_letter_code
_entity_poly.pdbx_strand_id
1 'polypeptide(L)'
;MTPYPKSLPTGGRRAPGVAVMRRPRPAWAMPGPARSVRRQFSVARWLRLLHRCQEGTLSILSVFAVLLLTMLLGMVMNVGRHVDGKIRLQNAADAVAYSGSTGVARGLNVLAFSNHLLCDVFAVTAFMREARARNAERYVPAILAAWDQIGPVFQRSGFPKFERLGAAIVRKTPLEQELVRSYSEWAAAASERILPLMEEILRQEMIPEYQRAVVRTFPELAQMAAAEAARRDGNPALGRGLLLGVLWRTGDGISKPTPVGGPMEGFRPTLPVVDPVFEAARGNTRYLARARAERKRWSDHYLASWNNATMYIFDHEAKMCQFGSLWRSFTCGHLRQLLEVEYPNANLPHLLRTDGSEMVDPQEELARDYTFVGVAYWHRMPELLPGLFRTPTAGDTVACAEARVFIPRRRLVWLPYAPTSSYIPIGGVPGDFPTLPPEGEPVPPTPGGEGGYRVGRQPGRSEAWDLFNQNWTAQLVPVTHPSIPAILQMAPPLPAFVREGYRVPSLAGLSAEDLARLN
;
A
#
# COMPACT_ATOMS: atom_id res chain seq x y z
N MET A 1 21.52 46.15 -27.54
CA MET A 1 21.64 47.16 -26.47
C MET A 1 21.84 46.42 -25.16
N THR A 2 23.09 46.45 -24.70
CA THR A 2 23.60 45.99 -23.40
C THR A 2 23.20 47.02 -22.31
N PRO A 3 23.64 46.88 -21.04
CA PRO A 3 23.13 45.94 -20.06
C PRO A 3 22.80 46.68 -18.73
N TYR A 4 22.22 45.99 -17.76
CA TYR A 4 22.15 46.48 -16.37
C TYR A 4 23.44 46.14 -15.60
N PRO A 5 24.10 47.13 -14.98
CA PRO A 5 24.94 46.89 -13.81
C PRO A 5 24.42 47.66 -12.59
N LYS A 6 24.55 47.07 -11.39
CA LYS A 6 24.92 47.76 -10.14
C LYS A 6 25.14 46.77 -9.00
N SER A 7 26.42 46.48 -8.79
CA SER A 7 27.19 46.40 -7.54
C SER A 7 26.47 46.19 -6.17
N LEU A 8 26.84 45.06 -5.55
CA LEU A 8 27.25 44.78 -4.15
C LEU A 8 27.09 45.86 -3.06
N PRO A 9 26.87 45.41 -1.80
CA PRO A 9 28.02 45.47 -0.89
C PRO A 9 28.34 44.15 -0.17
N THR A 10 29.65 43.96 -0.02
CA THR A 10 30.36 43.01 0.82
C THR A 10 30.20 43.33 2.31
N GLY A 11 29.96 42.30 3.12
CA GLY A 11 30.01 42.32 4.58
C GLY A 11 29.19 41.15 5.10
N GLY A 12 29.76 39.97 5.38
CA GLY A 12 30.78 39.80 6.40
C GLY A 12 30.11 39.59 7.76
N ARG A 13 29.41 38.46 7.94
CA ARG A 13 29.17 37.83 9.26
C ARG A 13 28.85 36.35 9.07
N ARG A 14 29.79 35.53 9.51
CA ARG A 14 29.69 34.08 9.70
C ARG A 14 28.70 33.79 10.83
N ALA A 15 27.77 32.86 10.62
CA ALA A 15 27.17 32.01 11.65
C ALA A 15 26.56 30.76 10.97
N PRO A 16 26.50 29.62 11.66
CA PRO A 16 26.97 28.37 11.10
C PRO A 16 25.84 27.46 10.58
N GLY A 17 26.22 26.58 9.65
CA GLY A 17 25.40 25.45 9.27
C GLY A 17 25.04 24.59 10.48
N VAL A 18 23.77 24.17 10.53
CA VAL A 18 23.32 23.07 11.39
C VAL A 18 23.89 21.78 10.78
N ALA A 19 25.17 21.56 11.03
CA ALA A 19 25.78 20.26 10.94
C ALA A 19 25.19 19.43 12.07
N VAL A 20 24.47 18.36 11.72
CA VAL A 20 24.11 17.31 12.66
C VAL A 20 25.41 16.81 13.28
N MET A 21 25.57 17.14 14.55
CA MET A 21 26.70 16.81 15.40
C MET A 21 26.77 15.29 15.58
N ARG A 22 27.40 14.60 14.61
CA ARG A 22 27.96 13.27 14.86
C ARG A 22 29.07 13.46 15.88
N ARG A 23 28.79 13.09 17.13
CA ARG A 23 29.79 13.00 18.19
C ARG A 23 30.98 12.17 17.66
N PRO A 24 32.22 12.68 17.72
CA PRO A 24 33.39 11.83 17.55
C PRO A 24 33.37 10.83 18.70
N ARG A 25 33.37 9.54 18.36
CA ARG A 25 33.67 8.51 19.35
C ARG A 25 35.05 8.82 19.92
N PRO A 26 35.23 8.81 21.24
CA PRO A 26 36.55 8.96 21.84
C PRO A 26 37.46 7.89 21.24
N ALA A 27 38.60 8.33 20.70
CA ALA A 27 39.72 7.46 20.37
C ALA A 27 40.20 6.83 21.68
N TRP A 28 39.67 5.66 21.99
CA TRP A 28 40.20 4.83 23.05
C TRP A 28 41.58 4.38 22.59
N ALA A 29 42.57 4.84 23.35
CA ALA A 29 43.93 4.36 23.28
C ALA A 29 43.91 2.83 23.21
N MET A 30 44.60 2.29 22.20
CA MET A 30 44.92 0.88 22.09
C MET A 30 45.50 0.41 23.44
N PRO A 31 44.87 -0.52 24.15
CA PRO A 31 45.58 -1.24 25.19
C PRO A 31 46.67 -2.04 24.47
N GLY A 32 47.92 -1.81 24.89
CA GLY A 32 49.07 -2.57 24.40
C GLY A 32 48.86 -4.08 24.55
N PRO A 33 49.71 -4.92 23.92
CA PRO A 33 49.59 -6.36 24.00
C PRO A 33 49.59 -6.79 25.47
N ALA A 34 48.41 -7.13 25.97
CA ALA A 34 48.23 -7.67 27.30
C ALA A 34 49.05 -8.95 27.35
N ARG A 35 50.17 -8.91 28.09
CA ARG A 35 50.92 -10.10 28.47
C ARG A 35 49.93 -11.12 28.97
N SER A 36 49.74 -12.19 28.20
CA SER A 36 49.00 -13.36 28.63
C SER A 36 49.74 -13.94 29.83
N VAL A 37 49.37 -13.50 31.03
CA VAL A 37 49.68 -14.25 32.24
C VAL A 37 48.85 -15.51 32.10
N ARG A 38 49.47 -16.55 31.51
CA ARG A 38 49.11 -17.94 31.70
C ARG A 38 49.14 -18.18 33.21
N ARG A 39 48.06 -17.86 33.91
CA ARG A 39 47.69 -18.60 35.11
C ARG A 39 47.24 -19.96 34.62
N GLN A 40 48.23 -20.79 34.29
CA GLN A 40 48.10 -22.22 34.45
C GLN A 40 47.82 -22.42 35.94
N PHE A 41 46.54 -22.36 36.31
CA PHE A 41 46.09 -23.00 37.52
C PHE A 41 46.37 -24.48 37.30
N SER A 42 47.54 -24.90 37.78
CA SER A 42 47.96 -26.28 37.80
C SER A 42 46.99 -27.02 38.73
N VAL A 43 45.91 -27.54 38.14
CA VAL A 43 45.00 -28.51 38.78
C VAL A 43 45.81 -29.64 39.43
N ALA A 44 46.96 -29.98 38.83
CA ALA A 44 47.94 -30.94 39.34
C ALA A 44 48.57 -30.61 40.72
N ARG A 45 48.58 -29.34 41.19
CA ARG A 45 49.12 -28.98 42.52
C ARG A 45 48.04 -29.01 43.60
N TRP A 46 46.79 -28.70 43.25
CA TRP A 46 45.63 -28.86 44.14
C TRP A 46 45.31 -30.34 44.39
N LEU A 47 45.42 -31.19 43.36
CA LEU A 47 45.20 -32.64 43.49
C LEU A 47 46.24 -33.35 44.38
N ARG A 48 47.44 -32.77 44.58
CA ARG A 48 48.48 -33.36 45.45
C ARG A 48 48.35 -32.99 46.93
N LEU A 49 47.54 -31.98 47.27
CA LEU A 49 47.28 -31.59 48.67
C LEU A 49 46.08 -32.33 49.29
N LEU A 50 45.39 -33.17 48.52
CA LEU A 50 44.17 -33.87 48.93
C LEU A 50 44.42 -35.23 49.63
N HIS A 51 45.67 -35.60 49.92
CA HIS A 51 46.03 -36.99 50.26
C HIS A 51 46.47 -37.24 51.70
N ARG A 52 45.94 -36.52 52.71
CA ARG A 52 46.27 -36.84 54.11
C ARG A 52 45.20 -36.54 55.17
N CYS A 53 43.91 -36.59 54.83
CA CYS A 53 42.82 -36.66 55.82
C CYS A 53 42.01 -37.93 55.63
N GLN A 54 41.82 -38.69 56.70
CA GLN A 54 40.92 -39.85 56.76
C GLN A 54 39.45 -39.43 56.95
N GLU A 55 39.01 -38.37 56.26
CA GLU A 55 37.59 -37.99 56.07
C GLU A 55 37.11 -38.39 54.65
N GLY A 56 37.44 -39.61 54.22
CA GLY A 56 37.24 -40.10 52.85
C GLY A 56 35.79 -40.07 52.33
N THR A 57 34.81 -39.95 53.23
CA THR A 57 33.39 -39.87 52.89
C THR A 57 32.97 -38.48 52.38
N LEU A 58 33.64 -37.39 52.83
CA LEU A 58 33.34 -36.03 52.36
C LEU A 58 33.84 -35.78 50.92
N SER A 59 34.88 -36.50 50.48
CA SER A 59 35.47 -36.34 49.14
C SER A 59 34.61 -36.94 48.02
N ILE A 60 34.03 -38.13 48.22
CA ILE A 60 33.18 -38.79 47.21
C ILE A 60 31.87 -38.02 47.02
N LEU A 61 31.26 -37.56 48.11
CA LEU A 61 30.01 -36.81 48.08
C LEU A 61 30.18 -35.45 47.39
N SER A 62 31.33 -34.78 47.57
CA SER A 62 31.65 -33.52 46.89
C SER A 62 31.83 -33.71 45.38
N VAL A 63 32.52 -34.76 44.95
CA VAL A 63 32.68 -35.07 43.51
C VAL A 63 31.33 -35.39 42.88
N PHE A 64 30.49 -36.18 43.56
CA PHE A 64 29.15 -36.48 43.08
C PHE A 64 28.27 -35.22 42.99
N ALA A 65 28.32 -34.35 44.00
CA ALA A 65 27.60 -33.08 44.00
C ALA A 65 28.04 -32.15 42.85
N VAL A 66 29.35 -32.06 42.58
CA VAL A 66 29.88 -31.27 41.46
C VAL A 66 29.43 -31.87 40.13
N LEU A 67 29.49 -33.20 39.97
CA LEU A 67 28.99 -33.87 38.76
C LEU A 67 27.51 -33.62 38.53
N LEU A 68 26.68 -33.78 39.57
CA LEU A 68 25.25 -33.52 39.51
C LEU A 68 24.96 -32.06 39.16
N LEU A 69 25.69 -31.11 39.75
CA LEU A 69 25.55 -29.68 39.45
C LEU A 69 25.94 -29.38 38.00
N THR A 70 27.03 -29.96 37.49
CA THR A 70 27.44 -29.78 36.08
C THR A 70 26.42 -30.38 35.11
N MET A 71 25.81 -31.52 35.45
CA MET A 71 24.75 -32.13 34.67
C MET A 71 23.49 -31.26 34.65
N LEU A 72 23.07 -30.74 35.81
CA LEU A 72 21.95 -29.80 35.90
C LEU A 72 22.22 -28.50 35.12
N LEU A 73 23.43 -27.95 35.21
CA LEU A 73 23.81 -26.77 34.45
C LEU A 73 23.79 -27.03 32.94
N GLY A 74 24.33 -28.17 32.50
CA GLY A 74 24.27 -28.61 31.10
C GLY A 74 22.84 -28.76 30.60
N MET A 75 21.96 -29.33 31.43
CA MET A 75 20.54 -29.46 31.14
C MET A 75 19.87 -28.08 30.99
N VAL A 76 20.08 -27.16 31.93
CA VAL A 76 19.51 -25.80 31.89
C VAL A 76 20.01 -25.03 30.67
N MET A 77 21.30 -25.12 30.34
CA MET A 77 21.85 -24.50 29.13
C MET A 77 21.25 -25.09 27.85
N ASN A 78 21.04 -26.41 27.80
CA ASN A 78 20.41 -27.07 26.66
C ASN A 78 18.95 -26.61 26.50
N VAL A 79 18.17 -26.60 27.59
CA VAL A 79 16.79 -26.10 27.60
C VAL A 79 16.74 -24.63 27.17
N GLY A 80 17.63 -23.79 27.71
CA GLY A 80 17.70 -22.37 27.32
C GLY A 80 17.96 -22.17 25.84
N ARG A 81 18.84 -22.97 25.23
CA ARG A 81 19.08 -22.94 23.78
C ARG A 81 17.87 -23.39 22.99
N HIS A 82 17.20 -24.48 23.39
CA HIS A 82 15.98 -24.96 22.72
C HIS A 82 14.86 -23.90 22.78
N VAL A 83 14.65 -23.28 23.94
CA VAL A 83 13.65 -22.21 24.12
C VAL A 83 13.99 -20.99 23.26
N ASP A 84 15.24 -20.51 23.26
CA ASP A 84 15.67 -19.40 22.40
C ASP A 84 15.49 -19.74 20.91
N GLY A 85 15.86 -20.96 20.51
CA GLY A 85 15.68 -21.44 19.15
C GLY A 85 14.22 -21.53 18.73
N LYS A 86 13.31 -21.93 19.64
CA LYS A 86 11.86 -21.97 19.37
C LYS A 86 11.29 -20.57 19.24
N ILE A 87 11.64 -19.65 20.14
CA ILE A 87 11.21 -18.24 20.08
C ILE A 87 11.67 -17.60 18.77
N ARG A 88 12.92 -17.81 18.35
CA ARG A 88 13.43 -17.31 17.07
C ARG A 88 12.69 -17.90 15.88
N LEU A 89 12.40 -19.20 15.92
CA LEU A 89 11.68 -19.86 14.84
C LEU A 89 10.24 -19.34 14.71
N GLN A 90 9.55 -19.11 15.83
CA GLN A 90 8.22 -18.50 15.84
C GLN A 90 8.25 -17.06 15.35
N ASN A 91 9.18 -16.24 15.85
CA ASN A 91 9.35 -14.87 15.37
C ASN A 91 9.61 -14.82 13.85
N ALA A 92 10.42 -15.76 13.35
CA ALA A 92 10.65 -15.90 11.92
C ALA A 92 9.37 -16.28 11.17
N ALA A 93 8.55 -17.20 11.69
CA ALA A 93 7.28 -17.56 11.07
C ALA A 93 6.30 -16.37 11.02
N ASP A 94 6.19 -15.61 12.11
CA ASP A 94 5.39 -14.39 12.19
C ASP A 94 5.86 -13.35 11.16
N ALA A 95 7.18 -13.15 11.07
CA ALA A 95 7.80 -12.22 10.13
C ALA A 95 7.60 -12.65 8.67
N VAL A 96 7.68 -13.95 8.37
CA VAL A 96 7.39 -14.56 7.06
C VAL A 96 5.93 -14.29 6.68
N ALA A 97 4.98 -14.63 7.55
CA ALA A 97 3.55 -14.48 7.31
C ALA A 97 3.17 -13.01 7.11
N TYR A 98 3.64 -12.11 7.98
CA TYR A 98 3.33 -10.70 7.93
C TYR A 98 3.96 -9.99 6.73
N SER A 99 5.25 -10.21 6.48
CA SER A 99 5.97 -9.56 5.36
C SER A 99 5.43 -10.02 4.01
N GLY A 100 5.19 -11.33 3.89
CA GLY A 100 4.59 -11.93 2.70
C GLY A 100 3.19 -11.39 2.41
N SER A 101 2.29 -11.44 3.40
CA SER A 101 0.93 -10.90 3.27
C SER A 101 0.91 -9.38 3.02
N THR A 102 1.87 -8.65 3.57
CA THR A 102 2.03 -7.21 3.28
C THR A 102 2.42 -6.99 1.82
N GLY A 103 3.25 -7.86 1.23
CA GLY A 103 3.54 -7.86 -0.20
C GLY A 103 2.28 -8.03 -1.06
N VAL A 104 1.43 -8.99 -0.69
CA VAL A 104 0.12 -9.22 -1.34
C VAL A 104 -0.79 -8.00 -1.22
N ALA A 105 -0.94 -7.44 -0.02
CA ALA A 105 -1.74 -6.24 0.22
C ALA A 105 -1.26 -5.02 -0.61
N ARG A 106 0.07 -4.86 -0.76
CA ARG A 106 0.63 -3.83 -1.63
C ARG A 106 0.27 -4.06 -3.09
N GLY A 107 0.27 -5.31 -3.57
CA GLY A 107 -0.19 -5.65 -4.92
C GLY A 107 -1.63 -5.21 -5.17
N LEU A 108 -2.53 -5.47 -4.21
CA LEU A 108 -3.93 -5.01 -4.29
C LEU A 108 -4.04 -3.48 -4.28
N ASN A 109 -3.26 -2.77 -3.47
CA ASN A 109 -3.24 -1.31 -3.46
C ASN A 109 -2.72 -0.72 -4.77
N VAL A 110 -1.69 -1.34 -5.39
CA VAL A 110 -1.18 -0.92 -6.69
C VAL A 110 -2.24 -1.13 -7.77
N LEU A 111 -2.95 -2.27 -7.76
CA LEU A 111 -4.06 -2.50 -8.67
C LEU A 111 -5.18 -1.49 -8.46
N ALA A 112 -5.57 -1.20 -7.21
CA ALA A 112 -6.58 -0.20 -6.91
C ALA A 112 -6.18 1.21 -7.37
N PHE A 113 -4.92 1.59 -7.17
CA PHE A 113 -4.38 2.83 -7.71
C PHE A 113 -4.45 2.88 -9.24
N SER A 114 -4.01 1.81 -9.92
CA SER A 114 -4.04 1.76 -11.38
C SER A 114 -5.46 1.75 -11.96
N ASN A 115 -6.45 1.17 -11.25
CA ASN A 115 -7.86 1.24 -11.64
C ASN A 115 -8.40 2.68 -11.60
N HIS A 116 -8.05 3.45 -10.56
CA HIS A 116 -8.36 4.88 -10.48
C HIS A 116 -7.66 5.67 -11.57
N LEU A 117 -6.35 5.44 -11.77
CA LEU A 117 -5.57 6.08 -12.81
C LEU A 117 -6.15 5.83 -14.21
N LEU A 118 -6.59 4.60 -14.49
CA LEU A 118 -7.25 4.24 -15.76
C LEU A 118 -8.49 5.11 -16.01
N CYS A 119 -9.36 5.22 -15.02
CA CYS A 119 -10.61 5.99 -15.13
C CYS A 119 -10.34 7.49 -15.22
N ASP A 120 -9.33 7.98 -14.50
CA ASP A 120 -8.91 9.39 -14.59
C ASP A 120 -8.28 9.71 -15.95
N VAL A 121 -7.50 8.81 -16.55
CA VAL A 121 -6.99 8.97 -17.93
C VAL A 121 -8.13 9.13 -18.93
N PHE A 122 -9.21 8.34 -18.81
CA PHE A 122 -10.41 8.54 -19.64
C PHE A 122 -11.03 9.93 -19.44
N ALA A 123 -11.20 10.35 -18.18
CA ALA A 123 -11.76 11.65 -17.83
C ALA A 123 -10.92 12.80 -18.39
N VAL A 124 -9.60 12.79 -18.15
CA VAL A 124 -8.66 13.80 -18.64
C VAL A 124 -8.58 13.80 -20.16
N THR A 125 -8.63 12.63 -20.81
CA THR A 125 -8.68 12.56 -22.29
C THR A 125 -9.92 13.25 -22.83
N ALA A 126 -11.10 12.97 -22.26
CA ALA A 126 -12.35 13.62 -22.67
C ALA A 126 -12.31 15.14 -22.44
N PHE A 127 -11.78 15.56 -21.29
CA PHE A 127 -11.58 16.97 -20.95
C PHE A 127 -10.66 17.67 -21.95
N MET A 128 -9.52 17.06 -22.27
CA MET A 128 -8.53 17.63 -23.19
C MET A 128 -9.00 17.61 -24.65
N ARG A 129 -9.83 16.65 -25.04
CA ARG A 129 -10.47 16.66 -26.37
C ARG A 129 -11.37 17.86 -26.55
N GLU A 130 -12.17 18.23 -25.55
CA GLU A 130 -12.95 19.47 -25.62
C GLU A 130 -12.04 20.70 -25.65
N ALA A 131 -10.99 20.73 -24.83
CA ALA A 131 -10.02 21.81 -24.84
C ALA A 131 -9.38 22.04 -26.23
N ARG A 132 -9.08 20.95 -26.96
CA ARG A 132 -8.57 21.01 -28.35
C ARG A 132 -9.66 21.45 -29.34
N ALA A 133 -10.86 20.89 -29.22
CA ALA A 133 -11.95 21.10 -30.19
C ALA A 133 -12.62 22.47 -30.06
N ARG A 134 -12.60 23.05 -28.85
CA ARG A 134 -13.21 24.34 -28.49
C ARG A 134 -14.67 24.42 -28.92
N ASN A 135 -15.45 23.37 -28.67
CA ASN A 135 -16.85 23.36 -29.09
C ASN A 135 -17.68 24.32 -28.24
N ALA A 136 -17.45 24.35 -26.92
CA ALA A 136 -18.14 25.24 -25.99
C ALA A 136 -17.93 26.72 -26.35
N GLU A 137 -16.69 27.10 -26.70
CA GLU A 137 -16.32 28.48 -27.07
C GLU A 137 -17.17 29.00 -28.25
N ARG A 138 -17.48 28.16 -29.24
CA ARG A 138 -18.19 28.58 -30.47
C ARG A 138 -19.60 29.12 -30.22
N TYR A 139 -20.25 28.71 -29.14
CA TYR A 139 -21.62 29.14 -28.83
C TYR A 139 -21.67 30.41 -27.98
N VAL A 140 -20.57 30.73 -27.29
CA VAL A 140 -20.51 31.87 -26.34
C VAL A 140 -20.80 33.21 -27.02
N PRO A 141 -20.24 33.56 -28.20
CA PRO A 141 -20.48 34.86 -28.81
C PRO A 141 -21.96 35.16 -29.07
N ALA A 142 -22.73 34.16 -29.53
CA ALA A 142 -24.16 34.34 -29.80
C ALA A 142 -24.96 34.53 -28.49
N ILE A 143 -24.61 33.81 -27.43
CA ILE A 143 -25.24 33.93 -26.10
C ILE A 143 -24.97 35.33 -25.52
N LEU A 144 -23.72 35.78 -25.58
CA LEU A 144 -23.30 37.08 -25.09
C LEU A 144 -23.88 38.24 -25.91
N ALA A 145 -23.97 38.09 -27.23
CA ALA A 145 -24.65 39.06 -28.09
C ALA A 145 -26.13 39.25 -27.73
N ALA A 146 -26.83 38.20 -27.31
CA ALA A 146 -28.21 38.32 -26.83
C ALA A 146 -28.29 39.13 -25.52
N TRP A 147 -27.31 38.98 -24.63
CA TRP A 147 -27.21 39.82 -23.42
C TRP A 147 -26.91 41.29 -23.75
N ASP A 148 -26.06 41.55 -24.74
CA ASP A 148 -25.77 42.91 -25.19
C ASP A 148 -26.98 43.60 -25.82
N GLN A 149 -27.86 42.85 -26.47
CA GLN A 149 -29.12 43.38 -27.00
C GLN A 149 -30.12 43.73 -25.89
N ILE A 150 -30.22 42.91 -24.83
CA ILE A 150 -31.19 43.14 -23.75
C ILE A 150 -30.72 44.16 -22.71
N GLY A 151 -29.40 44.32 -22.53
CA GLY A 151 -28.81 45.26 -21.57
C GLY A 151 -29.37 46.70 -21.70
N PRO A 152 -29.35 47.32 -22.89
CA PRO A 152 -29.93 48.65 -23.13
C PRO A 152 -31.45 48.73 -22.93
N VAL A 153 -32.17 47.62 -23.03
CA VAL A 153 -33.62 47.57 -22.73
C VAL A 153 -33.83 47.67 -21.23
N PHE A 154 -33.09 46.90 -20.42
CA PHE A 154 -33.14 47.02 -18.96
C PHE A 154 -32.67 48.39 -18.47
N GLN A 155 -31.66 48.96 -19.13
CA GLN A 155 -31.14 50.29 -18.82
C GLN A 155 -32.18 51.41 -19.00
N ARG A 156 -33.18 51.21 -19.86
CA ARG A 156 -34.25 52.19 -20.14
C ARG A 156 -35.60 51.81 -19.51
N SER A 157 -35.60 50.84 -18.61
CA SER A 157 -36.84 50.28 -18.04
C SER A 157 -37.60 51.23 -17.11
N GLY A 158 -36.97 52.29 -16.59
CA GLY A 158 -37.54 53.19 -15.58
C GLY A 158 -37.55 52.62 -14.16
N PHE A 159 -37.03 51.40 -13.96
CA PHE A 159 -36.93 50.76 -12.65
C PHE A 159 -35.45 50.73 -12.19
N PRO A 160 -35.08 51.42 -11.09
CA PRO A 160 -33.67 51.58 -10.69
C PRO A 160 -32.88 50.26 -10.52
N LYS A 161 -33.56 49.16 -10.17
CA LYS A 161 -32.95 47.82 -10.10
C LYS A 161 -32.51 47.32 -11.48
N PHE A 162 -33.39 47.42 -12.47
CA PHE A 162 -33.12 46.95 -13.83
C PHE A 162 -32.18 47.90 -14.58
N GLU A 163 -32.24 49.20 -14.30
CA GLU A 163 -31.30 50.15 -14.90
C GLU A 163 -29.84 49.84 -14.52
N ARG A 164 -29.61 49.60 -13.22
CA ARG A 164 -28.30 49.17 -12.70
C ARG A 164 -27.87 47.82 -13.29
N LEU A 165 -28.80 46.87 -13.43
CA LEU A 165 -28.53 45.57 -14.05
C LEU A 165 -28.16 45.71 -15.53
N GLY A 166 -28.91 46.51 -16.30
CA GLY A 166 -28.64 46.74 -17.72
C GLY A 166 -27.26 47.33 -17.97
N ALA A 167 -26.87 48.34 -17.17
CA ALA A 167 -25.52 48.91 -17.23
C ALA A 167 -24.43 47.91 -16.78
N ALA A 168 -24.74 47.01 -15.83
CA ALA A 168 -23.81 45.95 -15.44
C ALA A 168 -23.63 44.91 -16.54
N ILE A 169 -24.71 44.49 -17.22
CA ILE A 169 -24.70 43.54 -18.34
C ILE A 169 -23.74 44.03 -19.43
N VAL A 170 -23.97 45.26 -19.95
CA VAL A 170 -23.16 45.83 -21.05
C VAL A 170 -21.68 45.92 -20.70
N ARG A 171 -21.33 46.20 -19.44
CA ARG A 171 -19.93 46.23 -18.98
C ARG A 171 -19.33 44.84 -18.82
N LYS A 172 -20.14 43.84 -18.46
CA LYS A 172 -19.69 42.49 -18.10
C LYS A 172 -19.53 41.58 -19.31
N THR A 173 -20.39 41.70 -20.32
CA THR A 173 -20.33 40.88 -21.53
C THR A 173 -18.93 40.79 -22.17
N PRO A 174 -18.24 41.91 -22.49
CA PRO A 174 -16.91 41.83 -23.10
C PRO A 174 -15.86 41.18 -22.18
N LEU A 175 -16.01 41.31 -20.85
CA LEU A 175 -15.11 40.67 -19.88
C LEU A 175 -15.30 39.15 -19.86
N GLU A 176 -16.55 38.67 -19.91
CA GLU A 176 -16.82 37.23 -19.98
C GLU A 176 -16.35 36.64 -21.32
N GLN A 177 -16.53 37.35 -22.44
CA GLN A 177 -16.01 36.94 -23.75
C GLN A 177 -14.49 36.80 -23.73
N GLU A 178 -13.79 37.76 -23.13
CA GLU A 178 -12.33 37.74 -23.00
C GLU A 178 -11.86 36.59 -22.10
N LEU A 179 -12.56 36.35 -20.99
CA LEU A 179 -12.27 35.25 -20.08
C LEU A 179 -12.41 33.90 -20.79
N VAL A 180 -13.50 33.68 -21.52
CA VAL A 180 -13.73 32.45 -22.30
C VAL A 180 -12.63 32.25 -23.35
N ARG A 181 -12.28 33.30 -24.10
CA ARG A 181 -11.22 33.24 -25.10
C ARG A 181 -9.88 32.88 -24.47
N SER A 182 -9.48 33.60 -23.42
CA SER A 182 -8.21 33.40 -22.72
C SER A 182 -8.11 31.99 -22.14
N TYR A 183 -9.18 31.52 -21.49
CA TYR A 183 -9.22 30.16 -20.95
C TYR A 183 -9.15 29.10 -22.05
N SER A 184 -9.90 29.27 -23.15
CA SER A 184 -9.93 28.30 -24.25
C SER A 184 -8.60 28.24 -25.00
N GLU A 185 -7.91 29.37 -25.16
CA GLU A 185 -6.55 29.44 -25.69
C GLU A 185 -5.55 28.68 -24.81
N TRP A 186 -5.59 28.94 -23.50
CA TRP A 186 -4.76 28.24 -22.54
C TRP A 186 -5.02 26.72 -22.50
N ALA A 187 -6.30 26.33 -22.43
CA ALA A 187 -6.69 24.93 -22.38
C ALA A 187 -6.29 24.17 -23.66
N ALA A 188 -6.46 24.80 -24.84
CA ALA A 188 -6.03 24.21 -26.10
C ALA A 188 -4.50 24.00 -26.15
N ALA A 189 -3.72 24.99 -25.72
CA ALA A 189 -2.27 24.89 -25.67
C ALA A 189 -1.79 23.79 -24.70
N ALA A 190 -2.47 23.59 -23.57
CA ALA A 190 -2.19 22.47 -22.68
C ALA A 190 -2.56 21.12 -23.31
N SER A 191 -3.71 21.06 -23.99
CA SER A 191 -4.19 19.86 -24.68
C SER A 191 -3.22 19.37 -25.76
N GLU A 192 -2.61 20.27 -26.53
CA GLU A 192 -1.58 19.92 -27.53
C GLU A 192 -0.42 19.11 -26.94
N ARG A 193 -0.09 19.31 -25.66
CA ARG A 193 1.00 18.60 -24.98
C ARG A 193 0.53 17.33 -24.26
N ILE A 194 -0.64 17.39 -23.62
CA ILE A 194 -1.11 16.32 -22.73
C ILE A 194 -1.89 15.25 -23.51
N LEU A 195 -2.75 15.66 -24.43
CA LEU A 195 -3.69 14.76 -25.09
C LEU A 195 -3.01 13.62 -25.87
N PRO A 196 -1.92 13.85 -26.64
CA PRO A 196 -1.27 12.75 -27.36
C PRO A 196 -0.78 11.63 -26.44
N LEU A 197 -0.24 11.97 -25.26
CA LEU A 197 0.21 10.99 -24.28
C LEU A 197 -0.97 10.18 -23.72
N MET A 198 -2.07 10.85 -23.37
CA MET A 198 -3.25 10.17 -22.83
C MET A 198 -3.91 9.25 -23.86
N GLU A 199 -4.04 9.71 -25.11
CA GLU A 199 -4.55 8.90 -26.23
C GLU A 199 -3.64 7.70 -26.49
N GLU A 200 -2.32 7.86 -26.36
CA GLU A 200 -1.36 6.77 -26.51
C GLU A 200 -1.47 5.72 -25.40
N ILE A 201 -1.60 6.16 -24.14
CA ILE A 201 -1.82 5.26 -22.99
C ILE A 201 -3.05 4.38 -23.21
N LEU A 202 -4.15 4.97 -23.70
CA LEU A 202 -5.37 4.24 -24.01
C LEU A 202 -5.21 3.33 -25.23
N ARG A 203 -4.58 3.82 -26.31
CA ARG A 203 -4.40 3.07 -27.55
C ARG A 203 -3.56 1.81 -27.35
N GLN A 204 -2.53 1.88 -26.51
CA GLN A 204 -1.65 0.76 -26.21
C GLN A 204 -2.08 -0.08 -24.98
N GLU A 205 -3.20 0.27 -24.33
CA GLU A 205 -3.61 -0.37 -23.07
C GLU A 205 -2.51 -0.42 -22.00
N MET A 206 -1.67 0.63 -21.90
CA MET A 206 -0.46 0.60 -21.05
C MET A 206 -0.77 0.33 -19.58
N ILE A 207 -1.91 0.83 -19.08
CA ILE A 207 -2.34 0.61 -17.70
C ILE A 207 -2.82 -0.84 -17.48
N PRO A 208 -3.73 -1.42 -18.28
CA PRO A 208 -4.03 -2.85 -18.23
C PRO A 208 -2.80 -3.76 -18.36
N GLU A 209 -1.85 -3.43 -19.23
CA GLU A 209 -0.59 -4.19 -19.35
C GLU A 209 0.23 -4.14 -18.06
N TYR A 210 0.36 -2.95 -17.46
CA TYR A 210 0.99 -2.79 -16.16
C TYR A 210 0.25 -3.59 -15.06
N GLN A 211 -1.08 -3.60 -15.05
CA GLN A 211 -1.88 -4.39 -14.11
C GLN A 211 -1.61 -5.90 -14.26
N ARG A 212 -1.57 -6.41 -15.49
CA ARG A 212 -1.21 -7.82 -15.75
C ARG A 212 0.20 -8.13 -15.26
N ALA A 213 1.15 -7.20 -15.43
CA ALA A 213 2.51 -7.35 -14.90
C ALA A 213 2.53 -7.36 -13.36
N VAL A 214 1.74 -6.51 -12.70
CA VAL A 214 1.55 -6.51 -11.24
C VAL A 214 1.04 -7.85 -10.74
N VAL A 215 -0.01 -8.40 -11.39
CA VAL A 215 -0.58 -9.71 -11.03
C VAL A 215 0.44 -10.84 -11.16
N ARG A 216 1.30 -10.81 -12.18
CA ARG A 216 2.36 -11.81 -12.38
C ARG A 216 3.51 -11.67 -11.37
N THR A 217 3.90 -10.45 -11.04
CA THR A 217 5.17 -10.17 -10.33
C THR A 217 5.02 -10.13 -8.81
N PHE A 218 3.92 -9.58 -8.30
CA PHE A 218 3.75 -9.38 -6.86
C PHE A 218 3.73 -10.67 -6.02
N PRO A 219 3.22 -11.82 -6.49
CA PRO A 219 3.35 -13.08 -5.77
C PRO A 219 4.81 -13.45 -5.51
N GLU A 220 5.69 -13.31 -6.51
CA GLU A 220 7.12 -13.56 -6.35
C GLU A 220 7.76 -12.57 -5.37
N LEU A 221 7.42 -11.28 -5.47
CA LEU A 221 7.91 -10.26 -4.52
C LEU A 221 7.47 -10.55 -3.08
N ALA A 222 6.24 -11.00 -2.88
CA ALA A 222 5.72 -11.40 -1.57
C ALA A 222 6.50 -12.61 -1.01
N GLN A 223 6.75 -13.62 -1.84
CA GLN A 223 7.53 -14.80 -1.47
C GLN A 223 9.00 -14.46 -1.17
N MET A 224 9.61 -13.55 -1.92
CA MET A 224 10.97 -13.06 -1.64
C MET A 224 11.03 -12.27 -0.33
N ALA A 225 10.04 -11.41 -0.06
CA ALA A 225 9.97 -10.66 1.19
C ALA A 225 9.84 -11.60 2.40
N ALA A 226 9.03 -12.65 2.26
CA ALA A 226 8.89 -13.70 3.26
C ALA A 226 10.22 -14.44 3.50
N ALA A 227 10.90 -14.87 2.44
CA ALA A 227 12.20 -15.56 2.55
C ALA A 227 13.29 -14.68 3.17
N GLU A 228 13.34 -13.39 2.82
CA GLU A 228 14.30 -12.43 3.39
C GLU A 228 14.03 -12.14 4.87
N ALA A 229 12.76 -12.06 5.28
CA ALA A 229 12.39 -11.92 6.69
C ALA A 229 12.91 -13.09 7.53
N ALA A 230 12.61 -14.32 7.09
CA ALA A 230 13.15 -15.54 7.69
C ALA A 230 14.69 -15.53 7.81
N ARG A 231 15.38 -15.17 6.73
CA ARG A 231 16.85 -15.14 6.71
C ARG A 231 17.42 -14.17 7.74
N ARG A 232 16.77 -13.03 7.97
CA ARG A 232 17.20 -12.04 8.97
C ARG A 232 17.01 -12.54 10.39
N ASP A 233 15.86 -13.16 10.67
CA ASP A 233 15.56 -13.68 12.01
C ASP A 233 16.39 -14.92 12.37
N GLY A 234 16.87 -15.65 11.36
CA GLY A 234 17.80 -16.77 11.52
C GLY A 234 19.27 -16.38 11.78
N ASN A 235 19.62 -15.09 11.82
CA ASN A 235 21.01 -14.64 12.02
C ASN A 235 21.26 -14.17 13.48
N PRO A 236 22.27 -14.72 14.19
CA PRO A 236 23.20 -15.77 13.79
C PRO A 236 22.57 -17.16 13.74
N ALA A 237 23.11 -18.02 12.86
CA ALA A 237 22.59 -19.35 12.59
C ALA A 237 22.71 -20.35 13.77
N LEU A 238 23.52 -20.04 14.80
CA LEU A 238 23.73 -20.87 16.00
C LEU A 238 24.01 -22.37 15.72
N GLY A 239 24.63 -22.69 14.57
CA GLY A 239 24.92 -24.06 14.13
C GLY A 239 23.75 -24.80 13.48
N ARG A 240 22.61 -24.14 13.25
CA ARG A 240 21.40 -24.68 12.61
C ARG A 240 21.28 -24.32 11.12
N GLY A 241 22.34 -23.80 10.51
CA GLY A 241 22.34 -23.36 9.11
C GLY A 241 21.36 -22.23 8.80
N LEU A 242 21.02 -22.08 7.52
CA LEU A 242 20.10 -21.06 7.02
C LEU A 242 18.69 -21.28 7.60
N LEU A 243 17.94 -20.20 7.86
CA LEU A 243 16.51 -20.29 8.16
C LEU A 243 15.74 -19.96 6.88
N LEU A 244 14.85 -20.86 6.45
CA LEU A 244 14.05 -20.68 5.24
C LEU A 244 12.62 -20.28 5.58
N GLY A 245 12.09 -19.29 4.85
CA GLY A 245 10.72 -18.82 4.99
C GLY A 245 9.90 -19.05 3.73
N VAL A 246 8.71 -19.61 3.87
CA VAL A 246 7.78 -19.86 2.76
C VAL A 246 6.41 -19.30 3.08
N LEU A 247 5.83 -18.54 2.14
CA LEU A 247 4.46 -18.07 2.23
C LEU A 247 3.56 -19.02 1.45
N TRP A 248 2.57 -19.59 2.11
CA TRP A 248 1.66 -20.57 1.55
C TRP A 248 0.27 -19.99 1.38
N ARG A 249 -0.39 -20.42 0.31
CA ARG A 249 -1.83 -20.28 0.12
C ARG A 249 -2.53 -21.44 0.79
N THR A 250 -3.62 -21.14 1.45
CA THR A 250 -4.45 -22.07 2.21
C THR A 250 -5.23 -23.05 1.34
N GLY A 251 -5.48 -22.71 0.07
CA GLY A 251 -6.25 -23.53 -0.86
C GLY A 251 -7.77 -23.41 -0.63
N ASP A 252 -8.55 -23.99 -1.53
CA ASP A 252 -10.01 -23.97 -1.50
C ASP A 252 -10.64 -25.29 -1.01
N GLY A 253 -9.89 -26.05 -0.23
CA GLY A 253 -10.29 -27.39 0.24
C GLY A 253 -10.20 -28.49 -0.83
N ILE A 254 -10.27 -28.13 -2.11
CA ILE A 254 -10.15 -29.07 -3.25
C ILE A 254 -8.70 -29.09 -3.75
N SER A 255 -8.09 -27.91 -3.89
CA SER A 255 -6.71 -27.77 -4.32
C SER A 255 -5.75 -27.95 -3.15
N LYS A 256 -4.65 -28.65 -3.41
CA LYS A 256 -3.55 -28.78 -2.45
C LYS A 256 -2.99 -27.38 -2.11
N PRO A 257 -2.57 -27.15 -0.85
CA PRO A 257 -1.86 -25.93 -0.50
C PRO A 257 -0.66 -25.73 -1.41
N THR A 258 -0.40 -24.49 -1.80
CA THR A 258 0.68 -24.16 -2.73
C THR A 258 1.42 -22.91 -2.28
N PRO A 259 2.75 -22.84 -2.50
CA PRO A 259 3.49 -21.62 -2.21
C PRO A 259 2.99 -20.47 -3.08
N VAL A 260 3.03 -19.27 -2.52
CA VAL A 260 2.81 -18.02 -3.26
C VAL A 260 3.93 -17.85 -4.29
N GLY A 261 3.57 -17.46 -5.53
CA GLY A 261 4.51 -17.40 -6.65
C GLY A 261 4.83 -18.78 -7.27
N GLY A 262 4.09 -19.83 -6.91
CA GLY A 262 4.29 -21.18 -7.42
C GLY A 262 3.67 -21.43 -8.82
N PRO A 263 3.75 -22.66 -9.35
CA PRO A 263 3.23 -23.02 -10.68
C PRO A 263 1.74 -22.76 -10.89
N MET A 264 0.98 -22.63 -9.79
CA MET A 264 -0.47 -22.43 -9.84
C MET A 264 -0.89 -20.97 -10.09
N GLU A 265 0.03 -20.01 -10.14
CA GLU A 265 -0.29 -18.60 -10.42
C GLU A 265 -1.02 -18.41 -11.77
N GLY A 266 -0.75 -19.26 -12.77
CA GLY A 266 -1.42 -19.20 -14.08
C GLY A 266 -2.88 -19.66 -14.08
N PHE A 267 -3.27 -20.49 -13.11
CA PHE A 267 -4.65 -21.02 -12.99
C PHE A 267 -5.46 -20.21 -11.99
N ARG A 268 -4.85 -19.92 -10.84
CA ARG A 268 -5.45 -19.16 -9.75
C ARG A 268 -4.38 -18.24 -9.18
N PRO A 269 -4.34 -16.97 -9.60
CA PRO A 269 -3.36 -16.02 -9.07
C PRO A 269 -3.52 -15.83 -7.56
N THR A 270 -2.41 -15.56 -6.87
CA THR A 270 -2.37 -15.21 -5.44
C THR A 270 -3.17 -13.94 -5.16
N LEU A 271 -3.08 -12.94 -6.04
CA LEU A 271 -3.98 -11.79 -5.96
C LEU A 271 -5.36 -12.27 -6.41
N PRO A 272 -6.43 -12.14 -5.59
CA PRO A 272 -7.77 -12.61 -5.92
C PRO A 272 -8.48 -11.66 -6.88
N VAL A 273 -7.84 -11.41 -8.03
CA VAL A 273 -8.28 -10.48 -9.04
C VAL A 273 -8.51 -11.19 -10.37
N VAL A 274 -9.31 -10.55 -11.20
CA VAL A 274 -9.74 -11.02 -12.51
C VAL A 274 -9.39 -9.97 -13.55
N ASP A 275 -8.75 -10.40 -14.64
CA ASP A 275 -8.69 -9.64 -15.88
C ASP A 275 -10.01 -9.89 -16.65
N PRO A 276 -10.87 -8.88 -16.81
CA PRO A 276 -12.18 -9.05 -17.43
C PRO A 276 -12.10 -9.46 -18.91
N VAL A 277 -11.03 -9.11 -19.62
CA VAL A 277 -10.84 -9.47 -21.04
C VAL A 277 -10.52 -10.96 -21.16
N PHE A 278 -9.63 -11.45 -20.28
CA PHE A 278 -9.24 -12.86 -20.26
C PHE A 278 -10.39 -13.78 -19.82
N GLU A 279 -11.18 -13.38 -18.82
CA GLU A 279 -12.36 -14.15 -18.41
C GLU A 279 -13.47 -14.13 -19.45
N ALA A 280 -13.66 -13.02 -20.17
CA ALA A 280 -14.58 -12.99 -21.31
C ALA A 280 -14.17 -13.98 -22.41
N ALA A 281 -12.87 -14.11 -22.69
CA ALA A 281 -12.36 -15.10 -23.64
C ALA A 281 -12.59 -16.55 -23.19
N ARG A 282 -12.77 -16.79 -21.88
CA ARG A 282 -13.19 -18.08 -21.29
C ARG A 282 -14.71 -18.28 -21.25
N GLY A 283 -15.49 -17.33 -21.79
CA GLY A 283 -16.95 -17.36 -21.83
C GLY A 283 -17.63 -16.70 -20.63
N ASN A 284 -16.88 -16.19 -19.64
CA ASN A 284 -17.46 -15.49 -18.50
C ASN A 284 -17.59 -13.98 -18.76
N THR A 285 -18.70 -13.58 -19.36
CA THR A 285 -18.98 -12.19 -19.74
C THR A 285 -19.42 -11.30 -18.57
N ARG A 286 -19.69 -11.88 -17.39
CA ARG A 286 -20.12 -11.13 -16.20
C ARG A 286 -19.07 -10.11 -15.77
N TYR A 287 -17.79 -10.52 -15.69
CA TYR A 287 -16.71 -9.62 -15.31
C TYR A 287 -16.49 -8.51 -16.34
N LEU A 288 -16.68 -8.81 -17.63
CA LEU A 288 -16.59 -7.81 -18.69
C LEU A 288 -17.66 -6.71 -18.53
N ALA A 289 -18.92 -7.12 -18.35
CA ALA A 289 -20.03 -6.18 -18.16
C ALA A 289 -19.83 -5.33 -16.89
N ARG A 290 -19.41 -5.96 -15.79
CA ARG A 290 -19.11 -5.28 -14.53
C ARG A 290 -17.94 -4.29 -14.67
N ALA A 291 -16.85 -4.69 -15.34
CA ALA A 291 -15.69 -3.82 -15.53
C ALA A 291 -16.02 -2.59 -16.39
N ARG A 292 -16.85 -2.75 -17.42
CA ARG A 292 -17.38 -1.62 -18.19
C ARG A 292 -18.20 -0.68 -17.31
N ALA A 293 -19.07 -1.21 -16.46
CA ALA A 293 -19.92 -0.42 -15.57
C ALA A 293 -19.09 0.38 -14.54
N GLU A 294 -18.12 -0.27 -13.89
CA GLU A 294 -17.21 0.38 -12.94
C GLU A 294 -16.35 1.46 -13.64
N ARG A 295 -15.77 1.13 -14.80
CA ARG A 295 -15.01 2.10 -15.60
C ARG A 295 -15.84 3.33 -15.92
N LYS A 296 -17.08 3.14 -16.42
CA LYS A 296 -17.98 4.24 -16.73
C LYS A 296 -18.27 5.08 -15.50
N ARG A 297 -18.67 4.45 -14.39
CA ARG A 297 -19.00 5.12 -13.13
C ARG A 297 -17.85 5.97 -12.61
N TRP A 298 -16.64 5.41 -12.55
CA TRP A 298 -15.47 6.13 -12.03
C TRP A 298 -14.93 7.17 -12.99
N SER A 299 -14.98 6.94 -14.31
CA SER A 299 -14.58 7.96 -15.30
C SER A 299 -15.56 9.15 -15.29
N ASP A 300 -16.87 8.89 -15.17
CA ASP A 300 -17.88 9.93 -14.99
C ASP A 300 -17.62 10.74 -13.71
N HIS A 301 -17.26 10.05 -12.60
CA HIS A 301 -16.92 10.69 -11.34
C HIS A 301 -15.68 11.60 -11.46
N TYR A 302 -14.60 11.11 -12.06
CA TYR A 302 -13.38 11.89 -12.25
C TYR A 302 -13.60 13.07 -13.20
N LEU A 303 -14.34 12.87 -14.29
CA LEU A 303 -14.66 13.95 -15.20
C LEU A 303 -15.49 15.03 -14.52
N ALA A 304 -16.48 14.65 -13.70
CA ALA A 304 -17.25 15.60 -12.90
C ALA A 304 -16.35 16.37 -11.92
N SER A 305 -15.38 15.72 -11.29
CA SER A 305 -14.43 16.37 -10.39
C SER A 305 -13.56 17.40 -11.14
N TRP A 306 -12.98 17.02 -12.29
CA TRP A 306 -12.22 17.93 -13.15
C TRP A 306 -13.05 19.12 -13.62
N ASN A 307 -14.27 18.86 -14.11
CA ASN A 307 -15.17 19.91 -14.56
C ASN A 307 -15.57 20.85 -13.42
N ASN A 308 -15.88 20.34 -12.23
CA ASN A 308 -16.30 21.17 -11.11
C ASN A 308 -15.17 22.04 -10.57
N ALA A 309 -13.95 21.49 -10.48
CA ALA A 309 -12.79 22.28 -10.09
C ALA A 309 -12.48 23.35 -11.14
N THR A 310 -12.40 22.97 -12.41
CA THR A 310 -11.91 23.87 -13.46
C THR A 310 -12.94 24.93 -13.88
N MET A 311 -14.22 24.56 -13.91
CA MET A 311 -15.30 25.47 -14.34
C MET A 311 -15.81 26.37 -13.22
N TYR A 312 -15.25 26.26 -12.01
CA TYR A 312 -15.71 27.01 -10.85
C TYR A 312 -15.88 28.51 -11.12
N ILE A 313 -14.90 29.16 -11.76
CA ILE A 313 -14.97 30.59 -12.06
C ILE A 313 -16.08 30.94 -13.05
N PHE A 314 -16.37 30.07 -14.02
CA PHE A 314 -17.50 30.27 -14.92
C PHE A 314 -18.85 30.08 -14.21
N ASP A 315 -18.88 29.18 -13.24
CA ASP A 315 -20.08 28.92 -12.43
C ASP A 315 -20.35 30.01 -11.40
N HIS A 316 -19.40 30.90 -11.08
CA HIS A 316 -19.56 31.94 -10.05
C HIS A 316 -19.53 33.33 -10.68
N GLU A 317 -18.49 33.62 -11.45
CA GLU A 317 -18.18 34.94 -11.97
C GLU A 317 -18.64 35.15 -13.42
N ALA A 318 -18.65 34.12 -14.26
CA ALA A 318 -18.99 34.25 -15.69
C ALA A 318 -20.23 33.46 -16.12
N LYS A 319 -21.31 33.57 -15.34
CA LYS A 319 -22.56 32.83 -15.59
C LYS A 319 -23.29 33.24 -16.87
N MET A 320 -23.10 34.47 -17.39
CA MET A 320 -23.90 34.95 -18.53
C MET A 320 -23.53 34.22 -19.82
N CYS A 321 -22.26 33.87 -20.00
CA CYS A 321 -21.76 33.17 -21.18
C CYS A 321 -22.17 31.69 -21.28
N GLN A 322 -22.66 31.07 -20.19
CA GLN A 322 -23.01 29.64 -20.11
C GLN A 322 -21.87 28.66 -20.45
N PHE A 323 -20.63 29.14 -20.53
CA PHE A 323 -19.47 28.35 -20.97
C PHE A 323 -19.26 27.10 -20.11
N GLY A 324 -19.36 27.22 -18.77
CA GLY A 324 -19.20 26.08 -17.85
C GLY A 324 -20.24 24.96 -18.06
N SER A 325 -21.48 25.30 -18.45
CA SER A 325 -22.52 24.32 -18.77
C SER A 325 -22.27 23.62 -20.10
N LEU A 326 -21.86 24.40 -21.11
CA LEU A 326 -21.53 23.90 -22.45
C LEU A 326 -20.31 22.97 -22.40
N TRP A 327 -19.23 23.39 -21.71
CA TRP A 327 -18.02 22.61 -21.52
C TRP A 327 -18.30 21.24 -20.91
N ARG A 328 -19.10 21.19 -19.84
CA ARG A 328 -19.54 19.94 -19.21
C ARG A 328 -20.29 19.04 -20.18
N SER A 329 -21.14 19.61 -21.02
CA SER A 329 -21.94 18.85 -21.99
C SER A 329 -21.04 18.20 -23.05
N PHE A 330 -20.10 18.96 -23.63
CA PHE A 330 -19.18 18.44 -24.64
C PHE A 330 -18.17 17.43 -24.08
N THR A 331 -17.60 17.69 -22.90
CA THR A 331 -16.70 16.72 -22.25
C THR A 331 -17.41 15.42 -21.91
N CYS A 332 -18.67 15.45 -21.45
CA CYS A 332 -19.48 14.23 -21.30
C CYS A 332 -19.66 13.49 -22.63
N GLY A 333 -19.88 14.22 -23.72
CA GLY A 333 -19.99 13.67 -25.08
C GLY A 333 -18.70 12.94 -25.50
N HIS A 334 -17.54 13.58 -25.32
CA HIS A 334 -16.24 12.97 -25.59
C HIS A 334 -15.97 11.74 -24.73
N LEU A 335 -16.37 11.76 -23.45
CA LEU A 335 -16.21 10.60 -22.58
C LEU A 335 -17.07 9.42 -23.05
N ARG A 336 -18.33 9.65 -23.42
CA ARG A 336 -19.18 8.59 -23.98
C ARG A 336 -18.59 8.02 -25.27
N GLN A 337 -18.10 8.87 -26.17
CA GLN A 337 -17.42 8.42 -27.39
C GLN A 337 -16.23 7.50 -27.07
N LEU A 338 -15.38 7.88 -26.10
CA LEU A 338 -14.27 7.04 -25.64
C LEU A 338 -14.73 5.69 -25.08
N LEU A 339 -15.74 5.70 -24.21
CA LEU A 339 -16.18 4.51 -23.48
C LEU A 339 -17.02 3.55 -24.31
N GLU A 340 -17.83 4.07 -25.24
CA GLU A 340 -18.86 3.30 -25.95
C GLU A 340 -18.48 3.02 -27.41
N VAL A 341 -17.70 3.89 -28.06
CA VAL A 341 -17.36 3.77 -29.49
C VAL A 341 -15.90 3.36 -29.68
N GLU A 342 -14.95 4.07 -29.07
CA GLU A 342 -13.52 3.85 -29.32
C GLU A 342 -12.95 2.67 -28.53
N TYR A 343 -13.29 2.57 -27.23
CA TYR A 343 -12.77 1.53 -26.34
C TYR A 343 -13.88 0.75 -25.60
N PRO A 344 -14.87 0.17 -26.29
CA PRO A 344 -15.96 -0.54 -25.62
C PRO A 344 -15.48 -1.74 -24.79
N ASN A 345 -14.39 -2.39 -25.22
CA ASN A 345 -13.92 -3.69 -24.71
C ASN A 345 -12.45 -3.70 -24.25
N ALA A 346 -11.75 -2.58 -24.47
CA ALA A 346 -10.35 -2.36 -24.10
C ALA A 346 -10.27 -1.51 -22.83
N ASN A 347 -9.08 -1.36 -22.22
CA ASN A 347 -8.89 -0.44 -21.09
C ASN A 347 -9.90 -0.65 -19.96
N LEU A 348 -10.01 -1.88 -19.49
CA LEU A 348 -10.94 -2.27 -18.43
C LEU A 348 -10.20 -2.46 -17.10
N PRO A 349 -10.77 -1.99 -15.98
CA PRO A 349 -10.17 -2.20 -14.66
C PRO A 349 -10.18 -3.68 -14.30
N HIS A 350 -9.13 -4.13 -13.62
CA HIS A 350 -9.17 -5.43 -12.95
C HIS A 350 -10.23 -5.40 -11.85
N LEU A 351 -10.88 -6.54 -11.60
CA LEU A 351 -11.91 -6.68 -10.58
C LEU A 351 -11.47 -7.70 -9.53
N LEU A 352 -12.06 -7.65 -8.34
CA LEU A 352 -11.98 -8.78 -7.42
C LEU A 352 -12.73 -9.97 -8.01
N ARG A 353 -12.22 -11.18 -7.76
CA ARG A 353 -12.89 -12.42 -8.15
C ARG A 353 -14.28 -12.51 -7.51
N THR A 354 -14.37 -12.18 -6.23
CA THR A 354 -15.63 -12.19 -5.48
C THR A 354 -15.85 -10.79 -4.91
N ASP A 355 -16.97 -10.19 -5.28
CA ASP A 355 -17.35 -8.90 -4.69
C ASP A 355 -17.77 -9.03 -3.25
N GLY A 356 -17.62 -7.96 -2.44
CA GLY A 356 -18.18 -7.94 -1.10
C GLY A 356 -19.70 -8.19 -1.07
N SER A 357 -20.43 -7.76 -2.11
CA SER A 357 -21.87 -8.00 -2.24
C SER A 357 -22.25 -9.43 -2.65
N GLU A 358 -21.30 -10.20 -3.18
CA GLU A 358 -21.49 -11.55 -3.72
C GLU A 358 -21.00 -12.64 -2.74
N MET A 359 -20.35 -12.24 -1.65
CA MET A 359 -19.86 -13.17 -0.62
C MET A 359 -21.03 -13.78 0.16
N VAL A 360 -21.29 -15.07 -0.08
CA VAL A 360 -22.26 -15.85 0.71
C VAL A 360 -21.73 -16.12 2.11
N ASP A 361 -20.48 -16.59 2.21
CA ASP A 361 -19.76 -16.74 3.47
C ASP A 361 -18.45 -15.92 3.42
N PRO A 362 -18.44 -14.71 4.00
CA PRO A 362 -17.25 -13.87 4.05
C PRO A 362 -16.08 -14.55 4.76
N GLN A 363 -16.30 -15.42 5.74
CA GLN A 363 -15.22 -16.05 6.48
C GLN A 363 -14.56 -17.15 5.65
N GLU A 364 -15.34 -17.93 4.91
CA GLU A 364 -14.80 -18.92 3.97
C GLU A 364 -13.99 -18.23 2.85
N GLU A 365 -14.53 -17.15 2.28
CA GLU A 365 -13.86 -16.40 1.22
C GLU A 365 -12.55 -15.76 1.70
N LEU A 366 -12.57 -15.18 2.90
CA LEU A 366 -11.36 -14.63 3.55
C LEU A 366 -10.34 -15.70 3.86
N ALA A 367 -10.77 -16.88 4.34
CA ALA A 367 -9.89 -18.01 4.62
C ALA A 367 -9.23 -18.54 3.34
N ARG A 368 -9.99 -18.56 2.23
CA ARG A 368 -9.56 -19.13 0.96
C ARG A 368 -8.62 -18.24 0.16
N ASP A 369 -8.97 -16.96 0.01
CA ASP A 369 -8.34 -16.07 -0.98
C ASP A 369 -7.55 -14.91 -0.33
N TYR A 370 -7.70 -14.72 0.97
CA TYR A 370 -7.09 -13.59 1.69
C TYR A 370 -6.31 -14.01 2.95
N THR A 371 -6.22 -15.31 3.23
CA THR A 371 -5.46 -15.84 4.36
C THR A 371 -4.27 -16.64 3.86
N PHE A 372 -3.12 -16.39 4.45
CA PHE A 372 -1.85 -16.97 4.06
C PHE A 372 -1.16 -17.54 5.30
N VAL A 373 -0.39 -18.61 5.10
CA VAL A 373 0.38 -19.25 6.17
C VAL A 373 1.86 -19.04 5.89
N GLY A 374 2.54 -18.29 6.76
CA GLY A 374 4.00 -18.23 6.76
C GLY A 374 4.57 -19.40 7.52
N VAL A 375 5.50 -20.14 6.90
CA VAL A 375 6.19 -21.27 7.52
C VAL A 375 7.69 -21.01 7.52
N ALA A 376 8.28 -21.14 8.70
CA ALA A 376 9.72 -21.05 8.91
C ALA A 376 10.30 -22.46 9.11
N TYR A 377 11.33 -22.81 8.35
CA TYR A 377 12.04 -24.08 8.42
C TYR A 377 13.49 -23.84 8.85
N TRP A 378 13.97 -24.62 9.82
CA TRP A 378 15.33 -24.50 10.34
C TRP A 378 15.89 -25.87 10.74
N HIS A 379 17.22 -26.07 10.68
CA HIS A 379 17.78 -27.38 11.01
C HIS A 379 17.56 -27.69 12.48
N ARG A 380 17.57 -28.98 12.82
CA ARG A 380 17.50 -29.39 14.23
C ARG A 380 18.67 -28.76 14.99
N MET A 381 18.38 -28.28 16.20
CA MET A 381 19.43 -27.73 17.05
C MET A 381 20.44 -28.82 17.41
N PRO A 382 21.76 -28.56 17.27
CA PRO A 382 22.78 -29.50 17.72
C PRO A 382 22.67 -29.69 19.24
N GLU A 383 22.59 -30.94 19.69
CA GLU A 383 22.61 -31.29 21.12
C GLU A 383 24.01 -31.04 21.69
N LEU A 384 24.11 -30.39 22.85
CA LEU A 384 25.40 -30.09 23.50
C LEU A 384 26.13 -31.35 23.99
N LEU A 385 25.40 -32.44 24.26
CA LEU A 385 25.89 -33.74 24.71
C LEU A 385 24.98 -34.86 24.18
N PRO A 386 25.15 -35.26 22.90
CA PRO A 386 24.30 -36.29 22.30
C PRO A 386 24.42 -37.59 23.11
N GLY A 387 23.29 -38.10 23.59
CA GLY A 387 23.21 -39.34 24.38
C GLY A 387 22.81 -39.14 25.86
N LEU A 388 23.20 -38.01 26.48
CA LEU A 388 22.79 -37.69 27.86
C LEU A 388 21.45 -36.96 27.88
N PHE A 389 21.22 -36.08 26.91
CA PHE A 389 19.98 -35.35 26.74
C PHE A 389 19.41 -35.66 25.36
N ARG A 390 18.20 -36.20 25.31
CA ARG A 390 17.46 -36.39 24.05
C ARG A 390 16.47 -35.25 23.92
N THR A 391 16.45 -34.56 22.78
CA THR A 391 15.36 -33.63 22.48
C THR A 391 14.06 -34.41 22.31
N PRO A 392 13.03 -34.17 23.14
CA PRO A 392 11.77 -34.92 23.03
C PRO A 392 10.90 -34.46 21.86
N THR A 393 11.15 -33.27 21.30
CA THR A 393 10.28 -32.64 20.30
C THR A 393 10.84 -32.76 18.88
N ALA A 394 10.16 -33.55 18.06
CA ALA A 394 10.39 -33.57 16.61
C ALA A 394 9.96 -32.25 15.90
N GLY A 395 9.21 -31.38 16.60
CA GLY A 395 8.68 -30.11 16.09
C GLY A 395 9.66 -28.93 16.12
N ASP A 396 10.88 -29.06 16.62
CA ASP A 396 11.83 -27.95 16.76
C ASP A 396 12.34 -27.38 15.42
N THR A 397 12.01 -28.01 14.29
CA THR A 397 12.51 -27.65 12.95
C THR A 397 11.53 -26.80 12.13
N VAL A 398 10.30 -26.65 12.58
CA VAL A 398 9.29 -25.84 11.87
C VAL A 398 8.46 -25.00 12.84
N ALA A 399 8.10 -23.79 12.42
CA ALA A 399 7.04 -23.00 13.04
C ALA A 399 6.18 -22.36 11.95
N CYS A 400 4.95 -22.01 12.31
CA CYS A 400 4.04 -21.35 11.38
C CYS A 400 3.29 -20.19 12.04
N ALA A 401 2.86 -19.27 11.20
CA ALA A 401 2.01 -18.16 11.56
C ALA A 401 0.99 -17.93 10.46
N GLU A 402 -0.18 -17.44 10.82
CA GLU A 402 -1.26 -17.14 9.89
C GLU A 402 -1.40 -15.62 9.78
N ALA A 403 -1.57 -15.13 8.55
CA ALA A 403 -1.80 -13.72 8.29
C ALA A 403 -2.96 -13.55 7.31
N ARG A 404 -3.74 -12.49 7.52
CA ARG A 404 -4.91 -12.16 6.71
C ARG A 404 -4.75 -10.79 6.07
N VAL A 405 -5.03 -10.71 4.78
CA VAL A 405 -5.14 -9.48 4.00
C VAL A 405 -6.58 -8.99 4.03
N PHE A 406 -6.81 -7.73 4.36
CA PHE A 406 -8.15 -7.17 4.53
C PHE A 406 -8.16 -5.66 4.38
N ILE A 407 -9.36 -5.08 4.40
CA ILE A 407 -9.59 -3.64 4.43
C ILE A 407 -10.00 -3.26 5.86
N PRO A 408 -9.27 -2.37 6.55
CA PRO A 408 -9.58 -2.01 7.92
C PRO A 408 -10.84 -1.14 7.97
N ARG A 409 -11.66 -1.34 9.00
CA ARG A 409 -12.76 -0.42 9.30
C ARG A 409 -12.24 0.96 9.63
N ARG A 410 -12.97 2.01 9.25
CA ARG A 410 -12.61 3.39 9.59
C ARG A 410 -12.65 3.55 11.10
N ARG A 411 -11.60 4.14 11.65
CA ARG A 411 -11.52 4.45 13.06
C ARG A 411 -12.45 5.62 13.38
N LEU A 412 -12.98 5.63 14.60
CA LEU A 412 -13.62 6.81 15.16
C LEU A 412 -12.54 7.82 15.53
N VAL A 413 -12.67 9.04 15.01
CA VAL A 413 -11.76 10.15 15.27
C VAL A 413 -12.56 11.40 15.61
N TRP A 414 -11.97 12.28 16.40
CA TRP A 414 -12.53 13.61 16.66
C TRP A 414 -12.29 14.49 15.43
N LEU A 415 -13.38 14.94 14.80
CA LEU A 415 -13.34 15.80 13.64
C LEU A 415 -13.65 17.24 14.07
N PRO A 416 -12.79 18.22 13.73
CA PRO A 416 -13.12 19.62 13.95
C PRO A 416 -14.31 19.97 13.06
N TYR A 417 -15.35 20.55 13.67
CA TYR A 417 -16.48 21.12 12.96
C TYR A 417 -16.24 22.62 12.80
N ALA A 418 -15.79 23.03 11.61
CA ALA A 418 -15.77 24.43 11.22
C ALA A 418 -17.00 24.71 10.35
N PRO A 419 -17.92 25.62 10.75
CA PRO A 419 -19.12 25.92 9.97
C PRO A 419 -18.84 26.55 8.58
N THR A 420 -17.58 26.89 8.28
CA THR A 420 -17.19 27.59 7.05
C THR A 420 -15.86 27.10 6.47
N SER A 421 -15.60 25.79 6.46
CA SER A 421 -14.55 25.25 5.60
C SER A 421 -15.03 25.26 4.14
N SER A 422 -15.10 26.44 3.53
CA SER A 422 -15.18 26.58 2.08
C SER A 422 -13.92 25.93 1.51
N TYR A 423 -14.14 24.81 0.84
CA TYR A 423 -13.11 24.14 0.05
C TYR A 423 -12.55 25.18 -0.93
N ILE A 424 -11.24 25.44 -0.88
CA ILE A 424 -10.59 26.34 -1.83
C ILE A 424 -10.77 25.70 -3.21
N PRO A 425 -11.58 26.28 -4.11
CA PRO A 425 -11.73 25.77 -5.45
C PRO A 425 -10.47 26.16 -6.19
N ILE A 426 -9.60 25.18 -6.38
CA ILE A 426 -8.44 25.29 -7.25
C ILE A 426 -9.00 25.25 -8.69
N GLY A 427 -9.37 26.42 -9.23
CA GLY A 427 -9.64 26.56 -10.66
C GLY A 427 -8.35 26.40 -11.46
N GLY A 428 -8.44 25.79 -12.64
CA GLY A 428 -7.32 25.74 -13.59
C GLY A 428 -7.31 24.51 -14.50
N VAL A 429 -6.52 24.58 -15.57
CA VAL A 429 -6.28 23.49 -16.50
C VAL A 429 -5.23 22.56 -15.87
N PRO A 430 -5.33 21.22 -16.03
CA PRO A 430 -4.31 20.30 -15.54
C PRO A 430 -2.88 20.79 -15.80
N GLY A 431 -2.12 21.01 -14.72
CA GLY A 431 -0.71 21.43 -14.77
C GLY A 431 -0.44 22.89 -14.37
N ASP A 432 -1.45 23.76 -14.31
CA ASP A 432 -1.28 25.12 -13.80
C ASP A 432 -2.59 25.64 -13.19
N PHE A 433 -2.51 26.15 -11.96
CA PHE A 433 -3.66 26.52 -11.15
C PHE A 433 -3.51 27.96 -10.66
N PRO A 434 -4.15 28.94 -11.32
CA PRO A 434 -4.15 30.29 -10.82
C PRO A 434 -4.83 30.33 -9.45
N THR A 435 -4.11 30.80 -8.44
CA THR A 435 -4.71 31.11 -7.14
C THR A 435 -5.66 32.28 -7.33
N LEU A 436 -6.97 32.02 -7.25
CA LEU A 436 -7.94 33.09 -7.18
C LEU A 436 -7.72 33.87 -5.87
N PRO A 437 -7.85 35.21 -5.89
CA PRO A 437 -7.88 35.97 -4.65
C PRO A 437 -9.03 35.42 -3.77
N PRO A 438 -8.83 35.31 -2.45
CA PRO A 438 -9.89 34.84 -1.56
C PRO A 438 -11.15 35.67 -1.76
N GLU A 439 -12.32 35.03 -1.84
CA GLU A 439 -13.61 35.72 -1.89
C GLU A 439 -13.81 36.51 -0.58
N GLY A 440 -13.62 37.83 -0.64
CA GLY A 440 -13.85 38.75 0.48
C GLY A 440 -12.60 39.07 1.31
N GLU A 441 -12.68 40.14 2.10
CA GLU A 441 -11.72 40.34 3.18
C GLU A 441 -11.74 39.09 4.05
N PRO A 442 -10.57 38.54 4.46
CA PRO A 442 -10.55 37.41 5.37
C PRO A 442 -11.36 37.81 6.59
N VAL A 443 -12.56 37.24 6.72
CA VAL A 443 -13.37 37.46 7.92
C VAL A 443 -12.47 36.96 9.04
N PRO A 444 -11.97 37.86 9.93
CA PRO A 444 -11.09 37.44 10.99
C PRO A 444 -11.83 36.31 11.71
N PRO A 445 -11.18 35.14 11.92
CA PRO A 445 -11.85 34.01 12.54
C PRO A 445 -12.50 34.54 13.80
N THR A 446 -13.83 34.54 13.85
CA THR A 446 -14.56 35.17 14.95
C THR A 446 -14.01 34.55 16.24
N PRO A 447 -13.29 35.29 17.09
CA PRO A 447 -12.68 34.71 18.27
C PRO A 447 -13.83 34.36 19.21
N GLY A 448 -14.26 33.10 19.18
CA GLY A 448 -15.47 32.66 19.90
C GLY A 448 -16.52 31.94 19.07
N GLY A 449 -16.31 31.69 17.76
CA GLY A 449 -17.11 30.69 17.07
C GLY A 449 -16.90 29.32 17.72
N GLU A 450 -17.93 28.73 18.33
CA GLU A 450 -17.91 27.40 18.96
C GLU A 450 -17.54 26.31 17.93
N GLY A 451 -16.26 26.20 17.61
CA GLY A 451 -15.71 25.10 16.84
C GLY A 451 -15.77 23.83 17.69
N GLY A 452 -16.90 23.12 17.63
CA GLY A 452 -17.06 21.84 18.32
C GLY A 452 -16.22 20.74 17.68
N TYR A 453 -15.85 19.73 18.46
CA TYR A 453 -15.39 18.46 17.92
C TYR A 453 -16.55 17.47 17.91
N ARG A 454 -16.75 16.77 16.79
CA ARG A 454 -17.68 15.63 16.74
C ARG A 454 -16.90 14.34 16.52
N VAL A 455 -17.27 13.27 17.21
CA VAL A 455 -16.76 11.94 16.90
C VAL A 455 -17.37 11.51 15.57
N GLY A 456 -16.53 11.21 14.59
CA GLY A 456 -16.95 10.73 13.28
C GLY A 456 -16.02 9.64 12.77
N ARG A 457 -16.46 8.90 11.74
CA ARG A 457 -15.58 7.97 11.04
C ARG A 457 -14.50 8.76 10.28
N GLN A 458 -13.24 8.32 10.39
CA GLN A 458 -12.09 8.95 9.72
C GLN A 458 -12.40 9.28 8.25
N PRO A 459 -12.41 10.56 7.84
CA PRO A 459 -12.74 10.96 6.47
C PRO A 459 -11.68 10.45 5.47
N GLY A 460 -12.08 10.31 4.20
CA GLY A 460 -11.17 9.92 3.12
C GLY A 460 -10.74 8.46 3.09
N ARG A 461 -11.22 7.60 3.99
CA ARG A 461 -11.01 6.15 3.95
C ARG A 461 -12.27 5.42 3.55
N SER A 462 -12.15 4.50 2.58
CA SER A 462 -13.24 3.62 2.15
C SER A 462 -13.19 2.31 2.94
N GLU A 463 -14.36 1.77 3.28
CA GLU A 463 -14.53 0.41 3.84
C GLU A 463 -15.04 -0.57 2.76
N ALA A 464 -15.23 -0.10 1.52
CA ALA A 464 -15.77 -0.91 0.44
C ALA A 464 -14.81 -2.05 0.09
N TRP A 465 -15.35 -3.26 -0.06
CA TRP A 465 -14.61 -4.45 -0.46
C TRP A 465 -14.57 -4.58 -1.98
N ASP A 466 -13.75 -3.74 -2.60
CA ASP A 466 -13.57 -3.68 -4.05
C ASP A 466 -12.11 -3.39 -4.42
N LEU A 467 -11.79 -3.49 -5.71
CA LEU A 467 -10.48 -3.16 -6.25
C LEU A 467 -10.36 -1.68 -6.65
N PHE A 468 -11.17 -0.80 -6.08
CA PHE A 468 -10.94 0.65 -6.09
C PHE A 468 -10.55 1.15 -4.68
N ASN A 469 -10.59 0.29 -3.66
CA ASN A 469 -10.09 0.61 -2.34
C ASN A 469 -8.56 0.48 -2.27
N GLN A 470 -7.86 1.55 -1.90
CA GLN A 470 -6.39 1.59 -1.74
C GLN A 470 -5.93 1.33 -0.29
N ASN A 471 -6.81 0.82 0.58
CA ASN A 471 -6.52 0.61 2.00
C ASN A 471 -6.33 -0.86 2.36
N TRP A 472 -5.92 -1.72 1.42
CA TRP A 472 -5.58 -3.11 1.73
C TRP A 472 -4.38 -3.16 2.68
N THR A 473 -4.50 -3.96 3.73
CA THR A 473 -3.47 -4.18 4.75
C THR A 473 -3.40 -5.65 5.13
N ALA A 474 -2.35 -6.04 5.85
CA ALA A 474 -2.21 -7.36 6.44
C ALA A 474 -2.16 -7.29 7.97
N GLN A 475 -2.62 -8.35 8.64
CA GLN A 475 -2.44 -8.57 10.07
C GLN A 475 -2.17 -10.05 10.35
N LEU A 476 -1.44 -10.35 11.43
CA LEU A 476 -1.36 -11.70 11.96
C LEU A 476 -2.69 -12.08 12.61
N VAL A 477 -3.09 -13.34 12.45
CA VAL A 477 -4.32 -13.89 13.03
C VAL A 477 -3.99 -15.22 13.73
N PRO A 478 -4.82 -15.69 14.68
CA PRO A 478 -4.64 -17.00 15.28
C PRO A 478 -4.58 -18.11 14.23
N VAL A 479 -3.61 -19.00 14.39
CA VAL A 479 -3.35 -20.16 13.53
C VAL A 479 -4.50 -21.16 13.67
N THR A 480 -5.49 -21.05 12.79
CA THR A 480 -6.76 -21.80 12.89
C THR A 480 -7.16 -22.45 11.56
N HIS A 481 -6.44 -22.17 10.47
CA HIS A 481 -6.80 -22.68 9.15
C HIS A 481 -6.68 -24.23 9.03
N PRO A 482 -7.69 -24.94 8.51
CA PRO A 482 -7.70 -26.41 8.44
C PRO A 482 -6.59 -27.01 7.55
N SER A 483 -6.05 -26.23 6.61
CA SER A 483 -4.96 -26.67 5.71
C SER A 483 -3.57 -26.70 6.33
N ILE A 484 -3.38 -26.19 7.56
CA ILE A 484 -2.06 -26.11 8.19
C ILE A 484 -1.36 -27.48 8.32
N PRO A 485 -2.01 -28.56 8.78
CA PRO A 485 -1.38 -29.89 8.80
C PRO A 485 -0.83 -30.31 7.44
N ALA A 486 -1.59 -30.06 6.37
CA ALA A 486 -1.17 -30.40 5.00
C ALA A 486 0.00 -29.53 4.52
N ILE A 487 0.01 -28.24 4.88
CA ILE A 487 1.11 -27.31 4.58
C ILE A 487 2.41 -27.76 5.28
N LEU A 488 2.34 -28.07 6.57
CA LEU A 488 3.52 -28.43 7.36
C LEU A 488 4.13 -29.78 6.94
N GLN A 489 3.34 -30.68 6.36
CA GLN A 489 3.80 -31.96 5.81
C GLN A 489 4.33 -31.84 4.37
N MET A 490 4.14 -30.70 3.71
CA MET A 490 4.57 -30.51 2.33
C MET A 490 5.98 -29.93 2.27
N ALA A 491 6.87 -30.63 1.56
CA ALA A 491 8.18 -30.07 1.23
C ALA A 491 8.00 -28.89 0.25
N PRO A 492 8.42 -27.67 0.60
CA PRO A 492 8.31 -26.55 -0.32
C PRO A 492 9.18 -26.79 -1.56
N PRO A 493 8.70 -26.46 -2.77
CA PRO A 493 9.44 -26.61 -4.02
C PRO A 493 10.52 -25.51 -4.18
N LEU A 494 11.27 -25.23 -3.11
CA LEU A 494 12.36 -24.25 -3.13
C LEU A 494 13.70 -24.98 -3.35
N PRO A 495 14.54 -24.54 -4.30
CA PRO A 495 15.86 -25.13 -4.52
C PRO A 495 16.75 -25.12 -3.26
N ALA A 496 16.61 -24.08 -2.43
CA ALA A 496 17.33 -23.98 -1.16
C ALA A 496 16.89 -25.06 -0.15
N PHE A 497 15.62 -25.45 -0.15
CA PHE A 497 15.11 -26.46 0.77
C PHE A 497 15.74 -27.84 0.51
N VAL A 498 15.82 -28.22 -0.76
CA VAL A 498 16.45 -29.49 -1.18
C VAL A 498 17.95 -29.48 -0.90
N ARG A 499 18.63 -28.37 -1.20
CA ARG A 499 20.08 -28.22 -1.00
C ARG A 499 20.52 -28.39 0.44
N GLU A 500 19.74 -27.83 1.36
CA GLU A 500 20.02 -27.88 2.79
C GLU A 500 19.62 -29.22 3.43
N GLY A 501 18.79 -30.03 2.75
CA GLY A 501 18.41 -31.36 3.24
C GLY A 501 17.42 -31.33 4.42
N TYR A 502 16.57 -30.31 4.50
CA TYR A 502 15.52 -30.26 5.53
C TYR A 502 14.57 -31.45 5.41
N ARG A 503 14.11 -31.94 6.57
CA ARG A 503 13.07 -32.97 6.66
C ARG A 503 11.81 -32.32 7.21
N VAL A 504 10.69 -32.51 6.51
CA VAL A 504 9.37 -32.14 7.03
C VAL A 504 9.00 -33.07 8.19
N PRO A 505 8.39 -32.55 9.27
CA PRO A 505 7.93 -33.39 10.37
C PRO A 505 6.79 -34.30 9.91
N SER A 506 6.78 -35.53 10.41
CA SER A 506 5.63 -36.43 10.26
C SER A 506 4.55 -36.04 11.27
N LEU A 507 3.53 -35.32 10.81
CA LEU A 507 2.40 -34.86 11.64
C LEU A 507 1.15 -35.75 11.48
N ALA A 508 1.32 -36.99 11.01
CA ALA A 508 0.22 -37.92 10.85
C ALA A 508 -0.53 -38.13 12.18
N GLY A 509 -1.85 -37.88 12.18
CA GLY A 509 -2.73 -38.08 13.34
C GLY A 509 -2.92 -36.87 14.26
N LEU A 510 -2.30 -35.72 13.99
CA LEU A 510 -2.52 -34.49 14.76
C LEU A 510 -3.62 -33.62 14.14
N SER A 511 -4.57 -33.18 14.96
CA SER A 511 -5.60 -32.22 14.55
C SER A 511 -5.04 -30.79 14.49
N ALA A 512 -5.76 -29.86 13.86
CA ALA A 512 -5.38 -28.44 13.87
C ALA A 512 -5.34 -27.86 15.30
N GLU A 513 -6.20 -28.34 16.21
CA GLU A 513 -6.16 -27.96 17.62
C GLU A 513 -4.91 -28.50 18.33
N ASP A 514 -4.46 -29.71 18.00
CA ASP A 514 -3.21 -30.25 18.54
C ASP A 514 -2.00 -29.45 18.05
N LEU A 515 -2.03 -28.98 16.81
CA LEU A 515 -1.00 -28.10 16.26
C LEU A 515 -1.02 -26.71 16.90
N ALA A 516 -2.19 -26.17 17.24
CA ALA A 516 -2.31 -24.91 17.96
C ALA A 516 -1.66 -24.99 19.36
N ARG A 517 -1.60 -26.17 19.97
CA ARG A 517 -0.89 -26.41 21.23
C ARG A 517 0.63 -26.56 21.06
N LEU A 518 1.12 -26.74 19.84
CA LEU A 518 2.57 -26.82 19.55
C LEU A 518 3.22 -25.44 19.40
N ASN A 519 2.45 -24.44 18.99
CA ASN A 519 2.84 -23.04 19.04
C ASN A 519 2.77 -22.55 20.49
#